data_AF-A0A6V7PU64-F1
#
_entry.id   AF-A0A6V7PU64-F1
#
_cell.length_a   1.000
_cell.length_b   1.000
_cell.length_c   1.000
_cell.angle_alpha   90.00
_cell.angle_beta   90.00
_cell.angle_gamma   90.00
#
_symmetry.space_group_name_H-M   'P 1'
#
loop_
_entity.id
_entity.type
_entity.pdbx_description
1 polymer ?
#
loop_
_entity_poly.entity_id
_entity_poly.type
_entity_poly.pdbx_seq_one_letter_code
_entity_poly.pdbx_strand_id
1 'polypeptide(L)'
;MVAFRFHQYQVVGRALPSEGDEHPKIYRMKLWATNEVRAKSKFWYFLRKLKKVKKSNGQVLAINEIFERNPTKIKNYGIWLRYQSRTGYHNMYKEYRDTTLNGAVEQMYNEMASRHRVRFHCIQIIKTATVPAKLCKRESTKQFHDSKIKFPLCLGRLGHLRGSLKPHTRLQGPTCSCDLLTLNLIALLDEVENSVFYQPHHLFASSYSISLSDLFPSSHFQLNLRSLIRFVASE
;
A
#
# COMPACT_ATOMS: atom_id res chain seq x y z
N MET A 1 11.54 -10.70 -11.85
CA MET A 1 11.47 -9.23 -11.70
C MET A 1 10.26 -8.71 -12.44
N VAL A 2 9.49 -7.79 -11.85
CA VAL A 2 8.40 -7.10 -12.56
C VAL A 2 9.03 -6.26 -13.66
N ALA A 3 8.68 -6.51 -14.91
CA ALA A 3 9.16 -5.71 -16.04
C ALA A 3 8.43 -4.37 -16.03
N PHE A 4 9.15 -3.28 -15.69
CA PHE A 4 8.59 -1.93 -15.74
C PHE A 4 8.47 -1.48 -17.20
N ARG A 5 7.35 -0.86 -17.56
CA ARG A 5 7.17 -0.30 -18.91
C ARG A 5 7.88 1.03 -19.09
N PHE A 6 8.13 1.75 -18.00
CA PHE A 6 8.73 3.07 -18.01
C PHE A 6 9.98 3.10 -17.13
N HIS A 7 11.02 3.72 -17.68
CA HIS A 7 12.32 3.87 -17.05
C HIS A 7 12.57 5.35 -16.77
N GLN A 8 13.23 5.62 -15.65
CA GLN A 8 13.65 6.97 -15.31
C GLN A 8 14.99 7.26 -15.98
N TYR A 9 15.02 8.31 -16.81
CA TYR A 9 16.23 8.80 -17.45
C TYR A 9 16.59 10.18 -16.91
N GLN A 10 17.88 10.36 -16.67
CA GLN A 10 18.52 11.65 -16.49
C GLN A 10 19.20 12.03 -17.81
N VAL A 11 18.57 12.95 -18.53
CA VAL A 11 19.12 13.49 -19.78
C VAL A 11 19.80 14.81 -19.48
N VAL A 12 21.05 14.93 -19.93
CA VAL A 12 21.86 16.14 -19.82
C VAL A 12 22.15 16.64 -21.23
N GLY A 13 21.94 17.93 -21.48
CA GLY A 13 22.20 18.54 -22.78
C GLY A 13 22.43 20.03 -22.68
N ARG A 14 23.03 20.59 -23.73
CA ARG A 14 23.36 22.01 -23.87
C ARG A 14 23.06 22.51 -25.27
N ALA A 15 23.05 23.83 -25.45
CA ALA A 15 23.14 24.42 -26.79
C ALA A 15 24.54 24.16 -27.37
N LEU A 16 24.67 24.19 -28.69
CA LEU A 16 26.00 24.20 -29.32
C LEU A 16 26.71 25.51 -28.95
N PRO A 17 28.02 25.45 -28.66
CA PRO A 17 28.80 26.65 -28.44
C PRO A 17 28.84 27.49 -29.74
N SER A 18 28.73 28.80 -29.60
CA SER A 18 28.77 29.77 -30.69
C SER A 18 29.78 30.87 -30.32
N GLU A 19 30.25 31.65 -31.28
CA GLU A 19 31.25 32.72 -31.02
C GLU A 19 30.79 33.73 -29.95
N GLY A 20 29.48 33.97 -29.83
CA GLY A 20 28.92 34.84 -28.79
C GLY A 20 28.72 34.17 -27.42
N ASP A 21 28.71 32.84 -27.33
CA ASP A 21 28.47 32.07 -26.10
C ASP A 21 29.33 30.79 -26.13
N GLU A 22 30.59 30.90 -25.72
CA GLU A 22 31.55 29.79 -25.72
C GLU A 22 31.19 28.68 -24.72
N HIS A 23 30.53 29.05 -23.62
CA HIS A 23 30.17 28.14 -22.53
C HIS A 23 28.66 28.15 -22.25
N PRO A 24 27.84 27.54 -23.13
CA PRO A 24 26.40 27.52 -22.96
C PRO A 24 26.00 26.70 -21.73
N LYS A 25 24.93 27.15 -21.06
CA LYS A 25 24.41 26.54 -19.84
C LYS A 25 23.98 25.09 -20.08
N ILE A 26 24.40 24.22 -19.16
CA ILE A 26 24.05 22.80 -19.20
C ILE A 26 22.71 22.59 -18.49
N TYR A 27 21.79 21.92 -19.16
CA TYR A 27 20.48 21.56 -18.61
C TYR A 27 20.42 20.07 -18.30
N ARG A 28 19.86 19.76 -17.13
CA ARG A 28 19.61 18.38 -16.70
C ARG A 28 18.13 18.19 -16.40
N MET A 29 17.55 17.13 -16.93
CA MET A 29 16.15 16.80 -16.73
C MET A 29 16.01 15.34 -16.31
N LYS A 30 15.17 15.10 -15.30
CA LYS A 30 14.67 13.76 -14.98
C LYS A 30 13.34 13.56 -15.69
N LEU A 31 13.24 12.50 -16.49
CA LEU A 31 12.05 12.20 -17.26
C LEU A 31 11.79 10.69 -17.29
N TRP A 32 10.56 10.32 -17.62
CA TRP A 32 10.17 8.93 -17.81
C TRP A 32 9.85 8.67 -19.26
N ALA A 33 10.42 7.59 -19.78
CA ALA A 33 10.28 7.13 -21.14
C ALA A 33 10.41 5.60 -21.19
N THR A 34 9.96 4.99 -22.28
CA THR A 34 10.15 3.54 -22.49
C THR A 34 11.59 3.23 -22.90
N ASN A 35 12.16 4.06 -23.77
CA ASN A 35 13.49 3.85 -24.37
C ASN A 35 14.26 5.18 -24.38
N GLU A 36 15.58 5.11 -24.52
CA GLU A 36 16.48 6.27 -24.64
C GLU A 36 16.07 7.22 -25.78
N VAL A 37 15.66 6.70 -26.93
CA VAL A 37 15.25 7.52 -28.09
C VAL A 37 14.04 8.39 -27.72
N ARG A 38 13.06 7.83 -27.00
CA ARG A 38 11.89 8.59 -26.53
C ARG A 38 12.28 9.59 -25.45
N ALA A 39 13.26 9.27 -24.62
CA ALA A 39 13.84 10.19 -23.65
C ALA A 39 14.44 11.43 -24.33
N LYS A 40 15.27 11.26 -25.37
CA LYS A 40 15.83 12.35 -26.19
C LYS A 40 14.73 13.26 -26.75
N SER A 41 13.71 12.67 -27.38
CA SER A 41 12.61 13.43 -27.98
C SER A 41 11.83 14.25 -26.95
N LYS A 42 11.57 13.68 -25.77
CA LYS A 42 10.87 14.36 -24.68
C LYS A 42 11.70 15.49 -24.08
N PHE A 43 13.02 15.29 -23.95
CA PHE A 43 13.96 16.33 -23.52
C PHE A 43 13.94 17.55 -24.46
N TRP A 44 14.04 17.32 -25.78
CA TRP A 44 13.97 18.40 -26.76
C TRP A 44 12.63 19.13 -26.79
N TYR A 45 11.52 18.41 -26.55
CA TYR A 45 10.20 19.05 -26.41
C TYR A 45 10.20 20.10 -25.29
N PHE A 46 10.75 19.76 -24.13
CA PHE A 46 10.80 20.67 -22.99
C PHE A 46 11.79 21.82 -23.19
N LEU A 47 13.00 21.54 -23.69
CA LEU A 47 13.98 22.61 -23.96
C LEU A 47 13.46 23.63 -24.98
N ARG A 48 12.78 23.18 -26.03
CA ARG A 48 12.16 24.08 -27.01
C ARG A 48 11.11 24.98 -26.36
N LYS A 49 10.28 24.44 -25.46
CA LYS A 49 9.23 25.22 -24.79
C LYS A 49 9.76 26.15 -23.71
N LEU A 50 10.75 25.72 -22.92
CA LEU A 50 11.22 26.46 -21.75
C LEU A 50 12.38 27.41 -22.07
N LYS A 51 13.30 27.00 -22.93
CA LYS A 51 14.57 27.70 -23.21
C LYS A 51 14.76 28.06 -24.68
N LYS A 52 13.77 27.78 -25.54
CA LYS A 52 13.78 28.06 -26.99
C LYS A 52 14.96 27.40 -27.75
N VAL A 53 15.62 26.40 -27.16
CA VAL A 53 16.70 25.64 -27.82
C VAL A 53 16.10 24.57 -28.73
N LYS A 54 16.53 24.55 -30.00
CA LYS A 54 16.13 23.55 -30.99
C LYS A 54 17.09 22.37 -30.99
N LYS A 55 16.62 21.19 -31.43
CA LYS A 55 17.45 19.98 -31.58
C LYS A 55 18.64 20.19 -32.53
N SER A 56 18.47 20.99 -33.59
CA SER A 56 19.53 21.30 -34.55
C SER A 56 20.70 22.08 -33.93
N ASN A 57 20.38 22.97 -32.98
CA ASN A 57 21.35 23.91 -32.40
C ASN A 57 21.79 23.44 -31.00
N GLY A 58 21.59 22.17 -30.68
CA GLY A 58 21.87 21.64 -29.36
C GLY A 58 22.39 20.22 -29.41
N GLN A 59 23.15 19.87 -28.38
CA GLN A 59 23.78 18.56 -28.24
C GLN A 59 23.34 17.92 -26.92
N VAL A 60 23.06 16.61 -26.98
CA VAL A 60 22.88 15.80 -25.77
C VAL A 60 24.25 15.35 -25.32
N LEU A 61 24.61 15.62 -24.06
CA LEU A 61 25.90 15.28 -23.48
C LEU A 61 25.91 13.86 -22.93
N ALA A 62 24.89 13.51 -22.14
CA ALA A 62 24.79 12.22 -21.49
C ALA A 62 23.33 11.82 -21.27
N ILE A 63 23.07 10.52 -21.32
CA ILE A 63 21.79 9.94 -20.93
C ILE A 63 22.09 8.80 -19.98
N ASN A 64 21.67 8.99 -18.74
CA ASN A 64 21.89 8.02 -17.68
C ASN A 64 20.52 7.48 -17.27
N GLU A 65 20.36 6.17 -17.29
CA GLU A 65 19.22 5.54 -16.65
C GLU A 65 19.42 5.55 -15.13
N ILE A 66 18.35 5.87 -14.39
CA ILE A 66 18.35 5.88 -12.93
C ILE A 66 17.57 4.67 -12.44
N PHE A 67 18.25 3.87 -11.61
CA PHE A 67 17.65 2.80 -10.85
C PHE A 67 17.42 3.22 -9.39
N GLU A 68 16.39 2.66 -8.78
CA GLU A 68 16.11 2.87 -7.36
C GLU A 68 17.18 2.14 -6.52
N ARG A 69 17.69 2.80 -5.48
CA ARG A 69 18.77 2.23 -4.65
C ARG A 69 18.31 0.98 -3.89
N ASN A 70 17.11 1.03 -3.32
CA ASN A 70 16.56 -0.02 -2.47
C ASN A 70 15.15 -0.41 -2.94
N PRO A 71 15.01 -1.36 -3.87
CA PRO A 71 13.71 -1.78 -4.42
C PRO A 71 12.92 -2.69 -3.46
N THR A 72 13.48 -3.06 -2.31
CA THR A 72 12.81 -3.93 -1.32
C THR A 72 11.96 -3.15 -0.33
N LYS A 73 12.23 -1.84 -0.15
CA LYS A 73 11.55 -0.99 0.83
C LYS A 73 10.42 -0.21 0.17
N ILE A 74 9.21 -0.33 0.73
CA ILE A 74 8.06 0.43 0.29
C ILE A 74 8.21 1.90 0.72
N LYS A 75 7.93 2.82 -0.21
CA LYS A 75 7.94 4.26 0.02
C LYS A 75 6.62 4.86 -0.48
N ASN A 76 6.29 6.04 0.04
CA ASN A 76 5.21 6.84 -0.52
C ASN A 76 5.82 7.88 -1.46
N TYR A 77 5.30 7.99 -2.67
CA TYR A 77 5.75 8.89 -3.70
C TYR A 77 4.66 9.92 -4.01
N GLY A 78 5.00 11.19 -3.87
CA GLY A 78 4.19 12.32 -4.32
C GLY A 78 4.56 12.69 -5.75
N ILE A 79 3.56 12.77 -6.63
CA ILE A 79 3.70 13.13 -8.04
C ILE A 79 2.86 14.38 -8.29
N TRP A 80 3.54 15.45 -8.68
CA TRP A 80 2.90 16.66 -9.21
C TRP A 80 2.89 16.55 -10.71
N LEU A 81 1.70 16.53 -11.29
CA LEU A 81 1.52 16.41 -12.73
C LEU A 81 0.64 17.55 -13.25
N ARG A 82 0.88 17.90 -14.51
CA ARG A 82 0.02 18.71 -15.33
C ARG A 82 -0.46 17.84 -16.47
N TYR A 83 -1.76 17.79 -16.71
CA TYR A 83 -2.31 17.03 -17.81
C TYR A 83 -3.19 17.89 -18.70
N GLN A 84 -3.27 17.51 -19.96
CA GLN A 84 -4.17 18.11 -20.93
C GLN A 84 -5.51 17.36 -20.93
N SER A 85 -6.59 18.09 -20.65
CA SER A 85 -7.97 17.67 -20.88
C SER A 85 -8.43 18.12 -22.27
N ARG A 86 -9.71 17.89 -22.60
CA ARG A 86 -10.32 18.42 -23.84
C ARG A 86 -10.36 19.95 -23.84
N THR A 87 -10.57 20.55 -22.68
CA THR A 87 -10.77 22.00 -22.54
C THR A 87 -9.45 22.74 -22.35
N GLY A 88 -8.48 22.15 -21.64
CA GLY A 88 -7.25 22.86 -21.32
C GLY A 88 -6.28 22.06 -20.47
N TYR A 89 -5.39 22.76 -19.76
CA TYR A 89 -4.41 22.13 -18.88
C TYR A 89 -4.82 22.23 -17.42
N HIS A 90 -4.72 21.12 -16.70
CA HIS A 90 -5.03 21.07 -15.27
C HIS A 90 -3.83 20.54 -14.49
N ASN A 91 -3.56 21.16 -13.35
CA ASN A 91 -2.55 20.71 -12.41
C ASN A 91 -3.19 19.75 -11.40
N MET A 92 -2.49 18.69 -11.06
CA MET A 92 -2.95 17.68 -10.13
C MET A 92 -1.79 17.15 -9.30
N TYR A 93 -2.09 16.79 -8.06
CA TYR A 93 -1.17 16.14 -7.16
C TYR A 93 -1.71 14.76 -6.81
N LYS A 94 -0.91 13.71 -6.95
CA LYS A 94 -1.27 12.32 -6.61
C LYS A 94 -0.19 11.68 -5.75
N GLU A 95 -0.61 10.74 -4.91
CA GLU A 95 0.27 9.99 -4.02
C GLU A 95 0.10 8.51 -4.32
N TYR A 96 1.21 7.78 -4.42
CA TYR A 96 1.25 6.34 -4.65
C TYR A 96 2.17 5.68 -3.65
N ARG A 97 1.82 4.47 -3.21
CA ARG A 97 2.65 3.62 -2.36
C ARG A 97 3.22 2.52 -3.22
N ASP A 98 4.54 2.52 -3.39
CA ASP A 98 5.24 1.52 -4.20
C ASP A 98 6.67 1.32 -3.67
N THR A 99 7.31 0.26 -4.12
CA THR A 99 8.72 -0.06 -3.89
C THR A 99 9.67 0.80 -4.72
N THR A 100 9.24 1.23 -5.91
CA THR A 100 10.05 2.01 -6.85
C THR A 100 9.29 3.21 -7.39
N LEU A 101 10.06 4.24 -7.78
CA LEU A 101 9.51 5.43 -8.44
C LEU A 101 8.92 5.10 -9.82
N ASN A 102 9.52 4.13 -10.53
CA ASN A 102 9.07 3.71 -11.86
C ASN A 102 7.70 3.03 -11.79
N GLY A 103 7.49 2.14 -10.82
CA GLY A 103 6.20 1.52 -10.55
C GLY A 103 5.13 2.56 -10.17
N ALA A 104 5.47 3.53 -9.32
CA ALA A 104 4.55 4.61 -8.95
C ALA A 104 4.11 5.45 -10.17
N VAL A 105 5.02 5.73 -11.11
CA VAL A 105 4.69 6.45 -12.36
C VAL A 105 3.85 5.60 -13.30
N GLU A 106 4.06 4.30 -13.36
CA GLU A 106 3.22 3.38 -14.14
C GLU A 106 1.79 3.30 -13.58
N GLN A 107 1.64 3.17 -12.27
CA GLN A 107 0.34 3.23 -11.60
C GLN A 107 -0.39 4.55 -11.90
N MET A 108 0.34 5.67 -11.84
CA MET A 108 -0.19 6.99 -12.18
C MET A 108 -0.69 7.06 -13.63
N TYR A 109 0.08 6.53 -14.58
CA TYR A 109 -0.33 6.48 -15.98
C TYR A 109 -1.60 5.66 -16.20
N ASN A 110 -1.72 4.50 -15.55
CA ASN A 110 -2.90 3.66 -15.63
C ASN A 110 -4.14 4.33 -15.02
N GLU A 111 -3.97 4.98 -13.86
CA GLU A 111 -5.05 5.71 -13.20
C GLU A 111 -5.56 6.88 -14.05
N MET A 112 -4.64 7.67 -14.63
CA MET A 112 -4.99 8.80 -15.48
C MET A 112 -5.69 8.37 -16.77
N ALA A 113 -5.30 7.22 -17.34
CA ALA A 113 -5.97 6.63 -18.48
C ALA A 113 -7.39 6.17 -18.14
N SER A 114 -7.60 5.61 -16.95
CA SER A 114 -8.92 5.13 -16.52
C SER A 114 -9.85 6.28 -16.10
N ARG A 115 -9.46 7.08 -15.10
CA ARG A 115 -10.33 8.09 -14.48
C ARG A 115 -10.55 9.31 -15.37
N HIS A 116 -9.49 9.78 -16.02
CA HIS A 116 -9.51 11.03 -16.77
C HIS A 116 -9.39 10.84 -18.28
N ARG A 117 -9.28 9.58 -18.76
CA ARG A 117 -9.13 9.24 -20.19
C ARG A 117 -7.95 9.95 -20.85
N VAL A 118 -6.86 10.15 -20.11
CA VAL A 118 -5.69 10.89 -20.58
C VAL A 118 -4.65 9.95 -21.16
N ARG A 119 -4.12 10.29 -22.34
CA ARG A 119 -3.03 9.55 -23.00
C ARG A 119 -1.65 9.96 -22.46
N PHE A 120 -0.66 9.08 -22.59
CA PHE A 120 0.69 9.30 -22.03
C PHE A 120 1.38 10.59 -22.48
N HIS A 121 1.17 11.02 -23.73
CA HIS A 121 1.78 12.25 -24.27
C HIS A 121 1.14 13.54 -23.74
N CYS A 122 -0.09 13.46 -23.22
CA CYS A 122 -0.83 14.59 -22.65
C CYS A 122 -0.43 14.89 -21.20
N ILE A 123 0.39 14.04 -20.58
CA ILE A 123 0.77 14.15 -19.16
C ILE A 123 2.21 14.64 -19.06
N GLN A 124 2.39 15.69 -18.27
CA GLN A 124 3.66 16.28 -17.91
C GLN A 124 3.88 16.12 -16.42
N ILE A 125 4.94 15.43 -16.03
CA ILE A 125 5.32 15.31 -14.62
C ILE A 125 6.19 16.54 -14.30
N ILE A 126 5.75 17.33 -13.32
CA ILE A 126 6.45 18.55 -12.89
C ILE A 126 7.55 18.18 -11.89
N LYS A 127 7.17 17.43 -10.86
CA LYS A 127 8.04 17.03 -9.77
C LYS A 127 7.63 15.66 -9.24
N THR A 128 8.61 14.93 -8.74
CA THR A 128 8.40 13.74 -7.92
C THR A 128 9.19 13.89 -6.63
N ALA A 129 8.64 13.38 -5.52
CA ALA A 129 9.33 13.36 -4.24
C ALA A 129 8.87 12.16 -3.42
N THR A 130 9.76 11.64 -2.57
CA THR A 130 9.39 10.70 -1.52
C THR A 130 8.75 11.47 -0.37
N VAL A 131 7.53 11.08 0.03
CA VAL A 131 6.77 11.74 1.08
C VAL A 131 6.79 10.84 2.33
N PRO A 132 7.18 11.34 3.51
CA PRO A 132 7.11 10.55 4.74
C PRO A 132 5.64 10.34 5.13
N ALA A 133 5.35 9.22 5.81
CA ALA A 133 3.99 8.79 6.15
C ALA A 133 3.14 9.87 6.85
N LYS A 134 3.76 10.69 7.71
CA LYS A 134 3.09 11.78 8.45
C LYS A 134 2.59 12.92 7.54
N LEU A 135 3.24 13.13 6.39
CA LEU A 135 2.93 14.23 5.47
C LEU A 135 2.03 13.81 4.31
N CYS A 136 1.65 12.54 4.21
CA CYS A 136 0.75 12.05 3.18
C CYS A 136 -0.65 12.64 3.38
N LYS A 137 -1.23 13.16 2.30
CA LYS A 137 -2.53 13.86 2.34
C LYS A 137 -3.66 12.97 1.85
N ARG A 138 -3.41 11.97 1.02
CA ARG A 138 -4.45 11.16 0.37
C ARG A 138 -4.92 10.03 1.27
N GLU A 139 -6.24 9.95 1.49
CA GLU A 139 -6.87 8.88 2.29
C GLU A 139 -6.54 7.47 1.76
N SER A 140 -6.49 7.31 0.44
CA SER A 140 -6.09 6.05 -0.20
C SER A 140 -4.69 5.56 0.15
N THR A 141 -3.78 6.47 0.52
CA THR A 141 -2.42 6.12 0.97
C THR A 141 -2.36 5.98 2.48
N LYS A 142 -3.07 6.86 3.21
CA LYS A 142 -3.10 6.86 4.68
C LYS A 142 -3.61 5.56 5.28
N GLN A 143 -4.61 4.93 4.66
CA GLN A 143 -5.19 3.66 5.16
C GLN A 143 -4.18 2.49 5.26
N PHE A 144 -3.01 2.61 4.63
CA PHE A 144 -1.97 1.57 4.61
C PHE A 144 -0.77 1.88 5.52
N HIS A 145 -0.86 2.88 6.39
CA HIS A 145 0.24 3.23 7.30
C HIS A 145 0.24 2.43 8.59
N ASP A 146 -0.92 1.92 8.99
CA ASP A 146 -1.04 1.14 10.21
C ASP A 146 -0.33 -0.21 10.05
N SER A 147 0.54 -0.55 10.99
CA SER A 147 1.32 -1.80 10.91
C SER A 147 0.49 -3.04 11.25
N LYS A 148 -0.69 -2.87 11.87
CA LYS A 148 -1.57 -3.95 12.33
C LYS A 148 -2.73 -4.24 11.35
N ILE A 149 -2.67 -3.72 10.12
CA ILE A 149 -3.73 -3.94 9.12
C ILE A 149 -3.84 -5.41 8.75
N LYS A 150 -5.06 -5.91 8.69
CA LYS A 150 -5.41 -7.25 8.22
C LYS A 150 -6.55 -7.12 7.21
N PHE A 151 -6.44 -7.81 6.09
CA PHE A 151 -7.48 -7.84 5.06
C PHE A 151 -7.97 -9.28 4.90
N PRO A 152 -9.26 -9.57 5.11
CA PRO A 152 -9.80 -10.88 4.78
C PRO A 152 -9.83 -11.05 3.26
N LEU A 153 -9.43 -12.22 2.77
CA LEU A 153 -9.56 -12.58 1.36
C LEU A 153 -10.94 -13.23 1.14
N CYS A 154 -11.99 -12.41 1.06
CA CYS A 154 -13.37 -12.92 0.98
C CYS A 154 -13.67 -13.70 -0.32
N LEU A 155 -12.99 -13.35 -1.42
CA LEU A 155 -13.18 -13.97 -2.74
C LEU A 155 -11.83 -14.42 -3.29
N GLY A 156 -11.39 -15.60 -2.86
CA GLY A 156 -10.18 -16.26 -3.37
C GLY A 156 -10.41 -16.88 -4.75
N ARG A 157 -10.11 -16.13 -5.82
CA ARG A 157 -10.08 -16.72 -7.17
C ARG A 157 -8.82 -17.56 -7.32
N LEU A 158 -9.00 -18.87 -7.50
CA LEU A 158 -7.92 -19.80 -7.84
C LEU A 158 -7.39 -19.50 -9.24
N GLY A 159 -6.25 -18.82 -9.30
CA GLY A 159 -5.48 -18.66 -10.53
C GLY A 159 -4.93 -20.01 -10.98
N HIS A 160 -4.98 -20.29 -12.28
CA HIS A 160 -4.37 -21.51 -12.82
C HIS A 160 -2.84 -21.34 -12.89
N LEU A 161 -2.09 -22.39 -12.53
CA LEU A 161 -0.64 -22.39 -12.67
C LEU A 161 -0.27 -22.21 -14.15
N ARG A 162 0.76 -21.39 -14.41
CA ARG A 162 1.19 -21.10 -15.78
C ARG A 162 1.59 -22.40 -16.49
N GLY A 163 1.06 -22.61 -17.69
CA GLY A 163 1.38 -23.77 -18.54
C GLY A 163 0.49 -24.99 -18.34
N SER A 164 -0.38 -25.00 -17.32
CA SER A 164 -1.37 -26.07 -17.16
C SER A 164 -2.62 -25.80 -18.03
N LEU A 165 -3.23 -26.87 -18.54
CA LEU A 165 -4.43 -26.79 -19.37
C LEU A 165 -5.60 -26.31 -18.51
N LYS A 166 -6.28 -25.25 -18.96
CA LYS A 166 -7.52 -24.83 -18.33
C LYS A 166 -8.54 -25.96 -18.49
N PRO A 167 -9.02 -26.56 -17.39
CA PRO A 167 -10.03 -27.61 -17.50
C PRO A 167 -11.32 -27.00 -18.04
N HIS A 168 -11.87 -27.60 -19.10
CA HIS A 168 -13.17 -27.19 -19.66
C HIS A 168 -14.30 -27.50 -18.68
N THR A 169 -14.20 -28.61 -17.97
CA THR A 169 -15.11 -29.05 -16.91
C THR A 169 -14.32 -29.43 -15.66
N ARG A 170 -14.87 -29.09 -14.49
CA ARG A 170 -14.36 -29.58 -13.20
C ARG A 170 -15.44 -30.43 -12.54
N LEU A 171 -15.04 -31.59 -12.05
CA LEU A 171 -15.93 -32.53 -11.37
C LEU A 171 -16.35 -32.06 -9.97
N GLN A 172 -15.55 -31.19 -9.34
CA GLN A 172 -15.84 -30.57 -8.04
C GLN A 172 -15.85 -29.05 -8.17
N GLY A 173 -16.81 -28.38 -7.51
CA GLY A 173 -16.89 -26.92 -7.45
C GLY A 173 -15.70 -26.34 -6.67
N PRO A 174 -15.18 -25.16 -7.05
CA PRO A 174 -14.12 -24.52 -6.28
C PRO A 174 -14.68 -24.12 -4.90
N THR A 175 -14.20 -24.74 -3.83
CA THR A 175 -14.56 -24.36 -2.47
C THR A 175 -13.82 -23.08 -2.09
N CYS A 176 -14.56 -21.98 -1.93
CA CYS A 176 -14.07 -20.80 -1.24
C CYS A 176 -14.23 -21.12 0.24
N SER A 177 -13.22 -21.72 0.89
CA SER A 177 -13.31 -22.09 2.31
C SER A 177 -13.39 -20.83 3.20
N CYS A 178 -14.61 -20.33 3.33
CA CYS A 178 -15.10 -19.50 4.41
C CYS A 178 -16.28 -20.25 5.05
N ASP A 179 -16.13 -21.56 5.29
CA ASP A 179 -17.15 -22.32 6.00
C ASP A 179 -16.99 -22.03 7.50
N LEU A 180 -17.81 -21.09 7.97
CA LEU A 180 -18.03 -20.70 9.36
C LEU A 180 -18.69 -21.82 10.20
N LEU A 181 -18.42 -23.10 9.94
CA LEU A 181 -19.17 -24.24 10.50
C LEU A 181 -18.33 -25.45 10.96
N THR A 182 -17.09 -25.26 11.40
CA THR A 182 -16.33 -26.34 12.10
C THR A 182 -15.56 -25.88 13.35
N LEU A 183 -16.05 -24.83 14.05
CA LEU A 183 -15.57 -24.51 15.41
C LEU A 183 -16.53 -24.93 16.54
N ASN A 184 -17.64 -25.60 16.23
CA ASN A 184 -18.57 -26.10 17.26
C ASN A 184 -18.49 -27.62 17.51
N LEU A 185 -17.60 -28.35 16.84
CA LEU A 185 -17.47 -29.81 17.05
C LEU A 185 -16.21 -30.23 17.84
N ILE A 186 -15.20 -29.36 17.94
CA ILE A 186 -14.00 -29.64 18.75
C ILE A 186 -14.21 -29.24 20.23
N ALA A 187 -15.13 -28.31 20.51
CA ALA A 187 -15.49 -27.95 21.90
C ALA A 187 -16.39 -28.99 22.61
N LEU A 188 -16.97 -29.95 21.88
CA LEU A 188 -17.87 -30.97 22.43
C LEU A 188 -17.20 -32.33 22.63
N LEU A 189 -15.96 -32.49 22.14
CA LEU A 189 -15.18 -33.73 22.28
C LEU A 189 -14.14 -33.67 23.41
N ASP A 190 -13.81 -32.48 23.94
CA ASP A 190 -12.95 -32.33 25.13
C ASP A 190 -13.69 -32.47 26.48
N GLU A 191 -15.03 -32.45 26.50
CA GLU A 191 -15.82 -32.61 27.73
C GLU A 191 -16.23 -34.06 28.06
N VAL A 192 -16.12 -34.99 27.11
CA VAL A 192 -16.64 -36.37 27.29
C VAL A 192 -15.56 -37.37 27.75
N GLU A 193 -14.27 -37.14 27.46
CA GLU A 193 -13.20 -38.07 27.86
C GLU A 193 -12.78 -38.00 29.34
N ASN A 194 -13.18 -36.97 30.09
CA ASN A 194 -12.80 -36.84 31.52
C ASN A 194 -13.80 -37.45 32.52
N SER A 195 -14.83 -38.18 32.06
CA SER A 195 -15.93 -38.64 32.93
C SER A 195 -15.98 -40.15 33.22
N VAL A 196 -15.10 -40.97 32.62
CA VAL A 196 -15.11 -42.42 32.88
C VAL A 196 -13.67 -42.94 32.89
N PHE A 197 -13.10 -43.17 34.08
CA PHE A 197 -12.40 -44.40 34.48
C PHE A 197 -11.64 -44.21 35.83
N TYR A 198 -12.14 -44.92 36.85
CA TYR A 198 -11.45 -45.50 38.03
C TYR A 198 -11.11 -44.69 39.31
N GLN A 199 -11.84 -45.05 40.38
CA GLN A 199 -11.46 -45.09 41.81
C GLN A 199 -11.55 -46.58 42.25
N PRO A 200 -11.11 -47.05 43.46
CA PRO A 200 -10.47 -46.36 44.60
C PRO A 200 -9.29 -47.15 45.24
N HIS A 201 -8.55 -46.57 46.19
CA HIS A 201 -8.49 -47.03 47.60
C HIS A 201 -7.47 -46.26 48.48
N HIS A 202 -7.87 -46.14 49.75
CA HIS A 202 -7.11 -45.89 50.99
C HIS A 202 -6.92 -44.45 51.55
N LEU A 203 -7.83 -44.13 52.48
CA LEU A 203 -7.66 -43.54 53.83
C LEU A 203 -6.67 -42.38 54.01
N PHE A 204 -7.18 -41.20 54.43
CA PHE A 204 -6.97 -40.67 55.77
C PHE A 204 -7.89 -39.45 56.02
N ALA A 205 -8.41 -39.36 57.24
CA ALA A 205 -9.40 -38.40 57.70
C ALA A 205 -8.82 -37.00 57.99
N SER A 206 -9.61 -35.95 57.73
CA SER A 206 -9.78 -34.80 58.63
C SER A 206 -10.84 -33.84 58.06
N SER A 207 -11.96 -33.73 58.80
CA SER A 207 -12.76 -32.54 59.10
C SER A 207 -12.30 -31.19 58.50
N TYR A 208 -13.21 -30.42 57.88
CA TYR A 208 -13.99 -29.34 58.51
C TYR A 208 -15.01 -28.75 57.52
N SER A 209 -16.15 -28.33 58.08
CA SER A 209 -17.42 -27.91 57.48
C SER A 209 -17.42 -26.53 56.79
N ILE A 210 -18.12 -26.39 55.66
CA ILE A 210 -18.62 -25.10 55.15
C ILE A 210 -20.10 -25.25 54.78
N SER A 211 -20.91 -24.33 55.29
CA SER A 211 -22.37 -24.34 55.32
C SER A 211 -23.04 -23.65 54.13
N LEU A 212 -24.19 -24.22 53.80
CA LEU A 212 -25.30 -23.83 52.93
C LEU A 212 -25.72 -22.35 53.00
N SER A 213 -25.63 -21.60 51.90
CA SER A 213 -26.60 -20.54 51.52
C SER A 213 -26.31 -19.95 50.14
N ASP A 214 -26.49 -20.76 49.08
CA ASP A 214 -26.59 -20.27 47.69
C ASP A 214 -27.98 -20.65 47.14
N LEU A 215 -28.94 -19.75 47.32
CA LEU A 215 -30.24 -19.75 46.64
C LEU A 215 -30.54 -18.29 46.23
N PHE A 216 -30.32 -18.01 44.93
CA PHE A 216 -30.92 -17.04 43.99
C PHE A 216 -31.96 -15.97 44.49
N PRO A 217 -32.34 -14.93 43.69
CA PRO A 217 -31.58 -13.81 43.09
C PRO A 217 -32.32 -12.43 43.22
N SER A 218 -31.65 -11.34 42.81
CA SER A 218 -32.17 -10.08 42.21
C SER A 218 -33.50 -9.43 42.64
N SER A 219 -33.47 -8.19 43.18
CA SER A 219 -34.27 -7.04 42.68
C SER A 219 -34.02 -5.70 43.40
N HIS A 220 -33.81 -4.66 42.59
CA HIS A 220 -34.27 -3.26 42.66
C HIS A 220 -34.51 -2.49 43.99
N PHE A 221 -34.02 -1.23 43.94
CA PHE A 221 -34.59 0.03 44.43
C PHE A 221 -33.87 0.81 45.56
N GLN A 222 -33.81 2.12 45.28
CA GLN A 222 -33.11 3.26 45.88
C GLN A 222 -33.14 3.40 47.42
N LEU A 223 -32.09 3.98 48.02
CA LEU A 223 -32.04 5.39 48.48
C LEU A 223 -30.82 5.71 49.37
N ASN A 224 -30.30 6.92 49.15
CA ASN A 224 -29.65 7.86 50.10
C ASN A 224 -28.33 7.53 50.83
N LEU A 225 -27.27 8.10 50.25
CA LEU A 225 -26.42 9.18 50.80
C LEU A 225 -26.49 9.47 52.32
N ARG A 226 -25.29 9.49 52.93
CA ARG A 226 -24.89 10.02 54.26
C ARG A 226 -24.83 9.00 55.41
N SER A 227 -23.65 8.43 55.65
CA SER A 227 -22.90 8.67 56.90
C SER A 227 -21.50 8.03 56.89
N LEU A 228 -20.55 8.83 57.41
CA LEU A 228 -19.23 8.53 57.98
C LEU A 228 -18.26 7.62 57.19
N ILE A 229 -17.18 8.12 56.57
CA ILE A 229 -16.00 8.82 57.13
C ILE A 229 -15.17 7.94 58.10
N ARG A 230 -13.94 7.63 57.63
CA ARG A 230 -12.70 7.21 58.33
C ARG A 230 -12.61 5.77 58.86
N PHE A 231 -11.77 4.94 58.23
CA PHE A 231 -10.41 4.69 58.71
C PHE A 231 -9.66 3.80 57.71
N VAL A 232 -8.72 4.39 56.96
CA VAL A 232 -7.64 3.69 56.27
C VAL A 232 -6.39 3.99 57.08
N ALA A 233 -5.74 2.96 57.61
CA ALA A 233 -4.30 2.80 57.85
C ALA A 233 -4.03 1.92 59.09
N SER A 234 -3.14 0.93 58.90
CA SER A 234 -2.31 0.20 59.90
C SER A 234 -3.07 -0.53 61.02
N GLU A 235 -2.97 -1.84 61.22
CA GLU A 235 -1.82 -2.77 61.20
C GLU A 235 -2.23 -4.17 60.71
#